data_AF-A0A949LRU2-F1
#
_entry.id   AF-A0A949LRU2-F1
#
_cell.length_a   1.000
_cell.length_b   1.000
_cell.length_c   1.000
_cell.angle_alpha   90.00
_cell.angle_beta   90.00
_cell.angle_gamma   90.00
#
_symmetry.space_group_name_H-M   'P 1'
#
loop_
_entity.id
_entity.type
_entity.pdbx_description
1 polymer ?
#
loop_
_entity_poly.entity_id
_entity_poly.type
_entity_poly.pdbx_seq_one_letter_code
_entity_poly.pdbx_strand_id
1 'polypeptide(L)' 'QLRADSFILLPISAVEFRTAARFADQYELGLRAGDSLHLAVCANHGATLCTLDRRLGHAGTALGVKTILL' A
#
# COMPACT_ATOMS: atom_id res chain seq x y z
N GLN A 1 1.86 9.19 22.23
CA GLN A 1 3.08 9.17 21.41
C GLN A 1 3.20 7.77 20.81
N LEU A 2 3.41 7.62 19.50
CA LEU A 2 3.59 6.31 18.87
C LEU A 2 4.98 5.75 19.23
N ARG A 3 5.06 4.44 19.51
CA ARG A 3 6.29 3.72 19.87
C ARG A 3 6.42 2.47 19.00
N ALA A 4 7.65 2.06 18.67
CA ALA A 4 7.90 0.97 17.74
C ALA A 4 7.30 -0.37 18.20
N ASP A 5 7.30 -0.62 19.51
CA ASP A 5 6.69 -1.78 20.17
C ASP A 5 5.15 -1.79 20.13
N SER A 6 4.53 -0.66 19.77
CA SER A 6 3.08 -0.54 19.59
C SER A 6 2.62 -0.94 18.19
N PHE A 7 3.55 -1.36 17.31
CA PHE A 7 3.25 -1.77 15.94
C PHE A 7 3.57 -3.24 15.70
N ILE A 8 2.74 -3.87 14.89
CA ILE A 8 3.02 -5.18 14.32
C ILE A 8 3.77 -4.97 13.00
N LEU A 9 4.92 -5.62 12.86
CA LEU A 9 5.65 -5.64 11.59
C LEU A 9 5.12 -6.77 10.71
N LEU A 10 4.66 -6.40 9.52
CA LEU A 10 4.28 -7.37 8.50
C LEU A 10 5.51 -7.78 7.69
N PRO A 11 5.77 -9.08 7.51
CA PRO A 11 6.87 -9.54 6.69
C PRO A 11 6.60 -9.21 5.22
N ILE A 12 7.66 -8.87 4.49
CA ILE A 12 7.60 -8.67 3.04
C ILE A 12 8.27 -9.86 2.37
N SER A 13 7.57 -10.49 1.43
CA SER A 13 8.07 -11.61 0.64
C SER A 13 8.06 -11.26 -0.86
N ALA A 14 8.49 -12.21 -1.68
CA ALA A 14 8.40 -12.08 -3.12
C ALA A 14 6.95 -11.90 -3.63
N VAL A 15 5.93 -12.27 -2.86
CA VAL A 15 4.52 -12.09 -3.22
C VAL A 15 4.15 -10.60 -3.24
N GLU A 16 4.59 -9.84 -2.25
CA GLU A 16 4.36 -8.40 -2.14
C GLU A 16 5.05 -7.67 -3.29
N PHE A 17 6.30 -8.03 -3.60
CA PHE A 17 7.04 -7.43 -4.72
C PHE A 17 6.39 -7.70 -6.08
N ARG A 18 5.91 -8.93 -6.33
CA ARG A 18 5.18 -9.23 -7.59
C ARG A 18 3.87 -8.47 -7.70
N THR A 19 3.16 -8.32 -6.58
CA THR A 19 1.91 -7.55 -6.53
C THR A 19 2.18 -6.06 -6.76
N ALA A 20 3.23 -5.53 -6.14
CA ALA A 20 3.69 -4.16 -6.31
C ALA A 20 4.09 -3.86 -7.76
N ALA A 21 4.79 -4.78 -8.42
CA ALA A 21 5.12 -4.64 -9.85
C ALA A 21 3.85 -4.49 -10.69
N ARG A 22 2.85 -5.37 -10.49
CA ARG A 22 1.55 -5.28 -11.19
C ARG A 22 0.79 -3.98 -10.92
N PHE A 23 0.96 -3.38 -9.74
CA PHE A 23 0.38 -2.07 -9.42
C PHE A 23 1.16 -0.93 -10.08
N ALA A 24 2.50 -1.01 -10.10
CA ALA A 24 3.35 -0.02 -10.76
C ALA A 24 3.20 -0.03 -12.29
N ASP A 25 2.87 -1.18 -12.88
CA ASP A 25 2.64 -1.32 -14.32
C ASP A 25 1.36 -0.58 -14.81
N GLN A 26 0.47 -0.17 -13.90
CA GLN A 26 -0.71 0.65 -14.20
C GLN A 26 -0.34 2.14 -14.19
N TYR A 27 0.28 2.58 -15.28
CA TYR A 27 0.88 3.92 -15.39
C TYR A 27 -0.11 5.06 -15.09
N GLU A 28 -1.41 4.86 -15.32
CA GLU A 28 -2.48 5.83 -15.07
C GLU A 28 -2.64 6.14 -13.58
N LEU A 29 -2.31 5.19 -12.70
CA LEU A 29 -2.27 5.42 -11.24
C LEU A 29 -1.02 6.19 -10.84
N GLY A 30 0.01 6.19 -11.70
CA GLY A 30 1.28 6.87 -11.52
C GLY A 30 2.07 6.42 -10.30
N LEU A 31 1.81 5.22 -9.76
CA LEU A 31 2.43 4.75 -8.52
C LEU A 31 3.94 4.59 -8.66
N ARG A 32 4.68 5.06 -7.65
CA ARG A 32 6.11 4.76 -7.52
C ARG A 32 6.28 3.38 -6.89
N ALA A 33 7.43 2.74 -7.09
CA ALA A 33 7.69 1.40 -6.57
C ALA A 33 7.42 1.25 -5.05
N GLY A 34 7.78 2.25 -4.24
CA GLY A 34 7.50 2.26 -2.80
C GLY A 34 6.00 2.33 -2.47
N ASP A 35 5.27 3.20 -3.16
CA ASP A 35 3.81 3.35 -3.01
C ASP A 35 3.09 2.06 -3.41
N SER A 36 3.50 1.46 -4.53
CA SER A 36 3.00 0.16 -4.98
C SER A 36 3.26 -0.94 -3.96
N LEU A 37 4.43 -0.92 -3.30
CA LEU A 37 4.76 -1.91 -2.29
C LEU A 37 3.90 -1.77 -1.03
N HIS A 38 3.66 -0.54 -0.55
CA HIS A 38 2.75 -0.31 0.57
C HIS A 38 1.34 -0.82 0.26
N LEU A 39 0.82 -0.51 -0.92
CA LEU A 39 -0.48 -1.00 -1.37
C LEU A 39 -0.53 -2.52 -1.50
N ALA A 40 0.53 -3.14 -2.00
CA ALA A 40 0.64 -4.60 -2.11
C ALA A 40 0.62 -5.28 -0.73
N VAL A 41 1.34 -4.74 0.26
CA VAL A 41 1.31 -5.24 1.64
C VAL A 41 -0.12 -5.13 2.20
N CYS A 42 -0.78 -3.97 2.04
CA CYS A 42 -2.15 -3.81 2.51
C CYS A 42 -3.12 -4.79 1.83
N ALA A 43 -3.02 -4.96 0.51
CA ALA A 43 -3.85 -5.89 -0.25
C ALA A 43 -3.67 -7.34 0.21
N ASN A 44 -2.43 -7.81 0.33
CA ASN A 44 -2.11 -9.20 0.64
C ASN A 44 -2.41 -9.57 2.09
N HIS A 45 -2.27 -8.63 3.01
CA HIS A 45 -2.55 -8.84 4.43
C HIS A 45 -3.96 -8.41 4.85
N GLY A 46 -4.80 -7.94 3.91
CA GLY A 46 -6.14 -7.45 4.19
C GLY A 46 -6.19 -6.22 5.09
N ALA A 47 -5.08 -5.47 5.19
CA ALA A 47 -4.94 -4.29 6.02
C ALA A 47 -5.50 -3.04 5.32
N THR A 48 -5.78 -2.01 6.11
CA THR A 48 -6.21 -0.70 5.60
C THR A 48 -5.01 0.21 5.45
N LEU A 49 -4.83 0.79 4.26
CA LEU A 49 -3.88 1.88 4.06
C LEU A 49 -4.43 3.16 4.72
N CYS A 50 -3.71 3.69 5.69
CA CYS A 50 -4.01 5.01 6.26
C CYS A 50 -2.91 5.98 5.80
N THR A 51 -3.28 7.05 5.08
CA THR A 51 -2.29 7.98 4.49
C THR A 51 -2.80 9.42 4.50
N LEU A 52 -1.88 10.38 4.55
CA LEU A 52 -2.15 11.82 4.31
C LEU A 52 -1.93 12.19 2.82
N ASP A 53 -1.36 11.28 2.03
CA ASP A 53 -1.15 11.49 0.61
C ASP A 53 -2.44 11.16 -0.15
N ARG A 54 -3.11 12.21 -0.65
CA ARG A 54 -4.35 12.10 -1.43
C ARG A 54 -4.19 11.25 -2.67
N ARG A 55 -3.05 11.36 -3.36
CA ARG A 55 -2.82 10.64 -4.62
C ARG A 55 -2.66 9.16 -4.35
N LEU A 56 -1.90 8.81 -3.32
CA LEU A 56 -1.78 7.42 -2.86
C LEU A 56 -3.13 6.88 -2.37
N GLY A 57 -3.90 7.70 -1.65
CA GLY A 57 -5.24 7.33 -1.17
C GLY A 57 -6.21 6.99 -2.30
N HIS A 58 -6.22 7.82 -3.36
CA HIS A 58 -7.02 7.57 -4.55
C HIS A 58 -6.57 6.32 -5.30
N ALA A 59 -5.26 6.13 -5.49
CA ALA A 59 -4.72 4.95 -6.16
C ALA A 59 -5.04 3.66 -5.39
N GLY A 60 -4.96 3.67 -4.06
CA GLY A 60 -5.34 2.52 -3.23
C GLY A 60 -6.81 2.15 -3.38
N THR A 61 -7.70 3.14 -3.37
CA THR A 61 -9.13 2.93 -3.61
C THR A 61 -9.40 2.37 -5.01
N ALA A 62 -8.73 2.90 -6.04
CA ALA A 62 -8.86 2.41 -7.41
C ALA A 62 -8.41 0.96 -7.59
N LEU A 63 -7.41 0.53 -6.81
CA LEU A 63 -6.91 -0.85 -6.78
C LEU A 63 -7.73 -1.80 -5.90
N GLY A 64 -8.82 -1.31 -5.27
CA GLY A 64 -9.64 -2.12 -4.36
C GLY A 64 -9.01 -2.37 -2.99
N VAL A 65 -7.94 -1.63 -2.64
CA VAL A 65 -7.31 -1.69 -1.31
C VAL A 65 -8.13 -0.85 -0.34
N LYS A 66 -8.46 -1.41 0.83
CA LYS A 66 -9.11 -0.65 1.91
C LYS A 66 -8.23 0.55 2.25
N THR A 67 -8.76 1.76 2.11
CA THR A 67 -7.96 2.98 2.24
C THR A 67 -8.72 4.05 3.01
N ILE A 68 -8.00 4.74 3.91
CA ILE A 68 -8.47 5.88 4.68
C ILE A 68 -7.50 7.04 4.42
N LEU A 69 -8.03 8.13 3.88
CA LEU A 69 -7.34 9.41 3.82
C LEU A 69 -7.49 10.10 5.18
N LEU A 70 -6.37 10.39 5.85
CA LEU A 70 -6.30 11.06 7.15
C LEU A 70 -6.28 12.59 7.02
#